data_AF-A0A369HDQ1-F1
#
_entry.id   AF-A0A369HDQ1-F1
#
_cell.length_a   1.000
_cell.length_b   1.000
_cell.length_c   1.000
_cell.angle_alpha   90.00
_cell.angle_beta   90.00
_cell.angle_gamma   90.00
#
_symmetry.space_group_name_H-M   'P 1'
#
loop_
_entity.id
_entity.type
_entity.pdbx_description
1 polymer ?
#
loop_
_entity_poly.entity_id
_entity_poly.type
_entity_poly.pdbx_seq_one_letter_code
_entity_poly.pdbx_strand_id
1 'polypeptide(L)'
;MASIGSAFSCLRCRRRWKSFPWHRNSSWSQSSLSSRVRSLSTDHRRKESTEISLEDLKIKDIRIPFVGVKHARAVPTRPSYFSRGPRLDQIHIRLMRLLVKYNALPVCKLGEEPDVAWAKMEDMRGRLGEPIKKSNLANVQKVAKRLSAIIPSLLPSEVKQALLELTRNEDVVEYKAKIGTVDQYGRAIGVGKRKESTARAFVLEGTGEVLVNGKTLSEAFGRVHDRESAIWALTATNRLDKYNVWAVVEGGGTTGRAEALALAVAKALVAHEPALKSALRRAGCISRDYRTVERKKHGRVKARKMPAWVKR
;
A
#
# COMPACT_ATOMS: atom_id res chain seq x y z
N MET A 1 21.32 31.41 -57.52
CA MET A 1 22.13 30.60 -56.59
C MET A 1 21.33 29.37 -56.21
N ALA A 2 21.89 28.20 -56.48
CA ALA A 2 21.26 26.90 -56.36
C ALA A 2 21.16 26.43 -54.89
N SER A 3 20.11 25.71 -54.53
CA SER A 3 20.19 24.72 -53.45
C SER A 3 19.52 23.42 -53.88
N ILE A 4 20.43 22.49 -54.19
CA ILE A 4 20.34 21.05 -54.41
C ILE A 4 19.36 20.35 -53.45
N GLY A 5 18.65 19.35 -53.99
CA GLY A 5 17.78 18.44 -53.26
C GLY A 5 18.48 17.20 -52.70
N SER A 6 17.68 16.13 -52.57
CA SER A 6 17.96 14.79 -52.02
C SER A 6 17.80 14.69 -50.49
N ALA A 7 16.74 14.05 -49.99
CA ALA A 7 16.41 12.62 -50.01
C ALA A 7 17.32 11.78 -49.11
N PHE A 8 16.82 11.42 -47.92
CA PHE A 8 17.17 10.15 -47.29
C PHE A 8 15.92 9.46 -46.74
N SER A 9 15.55 8.45 -47.49
CA SER A 9 14.62 7.37 -47.20
C SER A 9 15.09 6.49 -46.03
N CYS A 10 14.10 5.94 -45.33
CA CYS A 10 14.07 4.58 -44.77
C CYS A 10 15.27 4.06 -43.97
N LEU A 11 15.06 3.87 -42.66
CA LEU A 11 15.42 2.63 -41.94
C LEU A 11 14.48 2.43 -40.75
N ARG A 12 13.21 2.07 -41.02
CA ARG A 12 12.36 1.43 -40.01
C ARG A 12 12.83 -0.01 -39.83
N CYS A 13 13.60 -0.26 -38.77
CA CYS A 13 13.87 -1.62 -38.30
C CYS A 13 12.55 -2.29 -37.87
N ARG A 14 11.93 -3.03 -38.79
CA ARG A 14 10.95 -4.07 -38.46
C ARG A 14 11.70 -5.14 -37.65
N ARG A 15 11.50 -5.17 -36.34
CA ARG A 15 11.81 -6.36 -35.53
C ARG A 15 10.89 -7.49 -35.98
N ARG A 16 11.40 -8.28 -36.91
CA ARG A 16 10.86 -9.57 -37.33
C ARG A 16 10.97 -10.51 -36.12
N TRP A 17 9.86 -10.71 -35.42
CA TRP A 17 9.77 -11.79 -34.43
C TRP A 17 9.85 -13.09 -35.21
N LYS A 18 10.98 -13.80 -35.07
CA LYS A 18 11.16 -15.15 -35.59
C LYS A 18 10.18 -16.04 -34.83
N SER A 19 9.14 -16.50 -35.52
CA SER A 19 8.34 -17.64 -35.12
C SER A 19 9.25 -18.87 -35.08
N PHE A 20 9.49 -19.40 -33.89
CA PHE A 20 10.15 -20.69 -33.71
C PHE A 20 9.18 -21.81 -34.10
N PRO A 21 9.56 -22.76 -34.97
CA PRO A 21 8.73 -23.89 -35.31
C PRO A 21 8.93 -24.98 -34.26
N TRP A 22 7.95 -25.18 -33.39
CA TRP A 22 7.85 -26.44 -32.64
C TRP A 22 7.10 -27.44 -33.51
N HIS A 23 7.84 -28.24 -34.27
CA HIS A 23 7.41 -29.58 -34.57
C HIS A 23 7.52 -30.41 -33.29
N ARG A 24 6.40 -30.75 -32.69
CA ARG A 24 6.23 -32.04 -32.01
C ARG A 24 4.89 -32.61 -32.41
N ASN A 25 4.97 -33.71 -33.15
CA ASN A 25 3.87 -34.64 -33.36
C ASN A 25 3.26 -35.00 -32.01
N SER A 26 2.00 -34.64 -31.82
CA SER A 26 1.11 -35.36 -30.93
C SER A 26 -0.06 -35.84 -31.77
N SER A 27 0.14 -36.99 -32.43
CA SER A 27 -0.94 -37.90 -32.72
C SER A 27 -1.61 -38.25 -31.39
N TRP A 28 -2.66 -37.51 -31.04
CA TRP A 28 -3.60 -38.02 -30.06
C TRP A 28 -4.39 -39.10 -30.78
N SER A 29 -3.91 -40.33 -30.60
CA SER A 29 -4.77 -41.50 -30.72
C SER A 29 -6.02 -41.20 -29.91
N GLN A 30 -7.18 -41.37 -30.55
CA GLN A 30 -8.43 -41.54 -29.83
C GLN A 30 -8.25 -42.77 -28.95
N SER A 31 -7.88 -42.54 -27.70
CA SER A 31 -8.08 -43.55 -26.67
C SER A 31 -9.58 -43.68 -26.54
N SER A 32 -10.10 -44.80 -27.02
CA SER A 32 -11.40 -45.33 -26.63
C SER A 32 -11.33 -45.64 -25.13
N LEU A 33 -11.36 -44.59 -24.32
CA LEU A 33 -11.81 -44.70 -22.94
C LEU A 33 -13.29 -45.02 -23.02
N SER A 34 -13.58 -46.32 -23.16
CA SER A 34 -14.78 -46.91 -22.58
C SER A 34 -14.87 -46.34 -21.18
N SER A 35 -15.76 -45.36 -21.00
CA SER A 35 -16.21 -44.97 -19.69
C SER A 35 -16.92 -46.19 -19.12
N ARG A 36 -16.15 -47.11 -18.52
CA ARG A 36 -16.66 -47.95 -17.44
C ARG A 36 -17.12 -46.98 -16.38
N VAL A 37 -18.40 -46.61 -16.48
CA VAL A 37 -19.15 -46.08 -15.37
C VAL A 37 -19.05 -47.16 -14.30
N ARG A 38 -18.13 -46.99 -13.35
CA ARG A 38 -18.23 -47.69 -12.08
C ARG A 38 -19.48 -47.10 -11.44
N SER A 39 -20.59 -47.82 -11.54
CA SER A 39 -21.74 -47.57 -10.67
C SER A 39 -21.26 -47.81 -9.25
N LEU A 40 -20.92 -46.74 -8.54
CA LEU A 40 -20.90 -46.78 -7.09
C LEU A 40 -22.36 -46.90 -6.67
N SER A 41 -22.80 -48.13 -6.40
CA SER A 41 -24.05 -48.35 -5.68
C SER A 41 -23.84 -47.85 -4.26
N THR A 42 -24.39 -46.68 -3.95
CA THR A 42 -24.61 -46.28 -2.56
C THR A 42 -25.84 -47.03 -2.06
N ASP A 43 -25.68 -48.33 -1.76
CA ASP A 43 -26.61 -49.04 -0.89
C ASP A 43 -26.42 -48.52 0.53
N HIS A 44 -26.95 -47.34 0.80
CA HIS A 44 -27.32 -47.00 2.16
C HIS A 44 -28.59 -47.80 2.48
N ARG A 45 -28.45 -48.87 3.26
CA ARG A 45 -29.57 -49.47 4.01
C ARG A 45 -30.35 -48.32 4.65
N ARG A 46 -31.56 -48.06 4.15
CA ARG A 46 -32.56 -47.26 4.85
C ARG A 46 -32.77 -47.92 6.21
N LYS A 47 -32.19 -47.36 7.26
CA LYS A 47 -32.78 -47.52 8.60
C LYS A 47 -34.14 -46.84 8.52
N GLU A 48 -35.13 -47.55 9.06
CA GLU A 48 -36.54 -47.19 9.10
C GLU A 48 -36.72 -45.68 9.26
N SER A 49 -37.42 -45.13 8.28
CA SER A 49 -37.88 -43.76 8.25
C SER A 49 -38.71 -43.48 9.50
N THR A 50 -38.19 -42.66 10.42
CA THR A 50 -39.05 -41.65 11.03
C THR A 50 -39.53 -40.78 9.87
N GLU A 51 -40.73 -41.04 9.40
CA GLU A 51 -41.43 -40.18 8.44
C GLU A 51 -41.56 -38.80 9.10
N ILE A 52 -40.59 -37.93 8.86
CA ILE A 52 -40.79 -36.51 9.05
C ILE A 52 -41.73 -36.14 7.92
N SER A 53 -43.02 -36.02 8.27
CA SER A 53 -44.05 -35.51 7.38
C SER A 53 -43.57 -34.20 6.77
N LEU A 54 -43.80 -34.04 5.47
CA LEU A 54 -43.47 -32.83 4.71
C LEU A 54 -44.13 -31.55 5.27
N GLU A 55 -44.99 -31.69 6.28
CA GLU A 55 -45.64 -30.63 7.05
C GLU A 55 -44.71 -29.93 8.04
N ASP A 56 -43.63 -30.58 8.50
CA ASP A 56 -42.69 -30.02 9.49
C ASP A 56 -41.67 -29.05 8.85
N LEU A 57 -41.37 -29.25 7.58
CA LEU A 57 -40.70 -28.25 6.78
C LEU A 57 -41.75 -27.23 6.37
N LYS A 58 -41.89 -26.14 7.11
CA LYS A 58 -42.63 -24.91 6.74
C LYS A 58 -42.05 -24.25 5.47
N ILE A 59 -41.85 -25.02 4.41
CA ILE A 59 -41.63 -24.56 3.05
C ILE A 59 -42.99 -24.04 2.62
N LYS A 60 -43.25 -22.76 2.94
CA LYS A 60 -44.27 -21.99 2.24
C LYS A 60 -44.02 -22.20 0.76
N ASP A 61 -45.00 -22.76 0.07
CA ASP A 61 -45.08 -23.00 -1.38
C ASP A 61 -43.90 -22.44 -2.16
N ILE A 62 -43.04 -23.33 -2.68
CA ILE A 62 -42.04 -22.93 -3.66
C ILE A 62 -42.83 -22.38 -4.86
N ARG A 63 -42.94 -21.05 -4.97
CA ARG A 63 -43.50 -20.39 -6.15
C ARG A 63 -42.56 -20.69 -7.29
N ILE A 64 -42.84 -21.74 -8.05
CA ILE A 64 -42.16 -22.01 -9.32
C ILE A 64 -42.48 -20.81 -10.21
N PRO A 65 -41.50 -19.94 -10.52
CA PRO A 65 -41.79 -18.83 -11.40
C PRO A 65 -42.16 -19.42 -12.77
N PHE A 66 -43.15 -18.82 -13.44
CA PHE A 66 -43.56 -19.13 -14.82
C PHE A 66 -44.53 -20.30 -15.08
N VAL A 67 -45.19 -20.87 -14.06
CA VAL A 67 -46.29 -21.83 -14.29
C VAL A 67 -47.46 -21.11 -14.99
N GLY A 68 -47.81 -21.52 -16.22
CA GLY A 68 -48.90 -20.94 -17.01
C GLY A 68 -48.52 -19.76 -17.93
N VAL A 69 -47.23 -19.40 -18.02
CA VAL A 69 -46.77 -18.32 -18.93
C VAL A 69 -46.72 -18.85 -20.37
N LYS A 70 -47.62 -18.34 -21.22
CA LYS A 70 -47.71 -18.72 -22.65
C LYS A 70 -46.67 -18.05 -23.55
N HIS A 71 -46.23 -16.83 -23.20
CA HIS A 71 -45.27 -16.05 -23.98
C HIS A 71 -44.23 -15.40 -23.05
N ALA A 72 -42.95 -15.53 -23.39
CA ALA A 72 -41.86 -14.89 -22.66
C ALA A 72 -40.81 -14.35 -23.64
N ARG A 73 -40.25 -13.19 -23.32
CA ARG A 73 -39.11 -12.60 -24.06
C ARG A 73 -37.98 -12.26 -23.08
N ALA A 74 -36.74 -12.51 -23.49
CA ALA A 74 -35.59 -12.10 -22.72
C ALA A 74 -35.42 -10.58 -22.81
N VAL A 75 -35.43 -9.90 -21.66
CA VAL A 75 -35.17 -8.45 -21.55
C VAL A 75 -34.04 -8.25 -20.55
N PRO A 76 -33.02 -7.43 -20.86
CA PRO A 76 -31.97 -7.15 -19.89
C PRO A 76 -32.54 -6.44 -18.66
N THR A 77 -32.00 -6.77 -17.48
CA THR A 77 -32.43 -6.18 -16.21
C THR A 77 -32.08 -4.71 -16.05
N ARG A 78 -31.06 -4.22 -16.79
CA ARG A 78 -30.52 -2.86 -16.68
C ARG A 78 -30.60 -2.11 -18.00
N PRO A 79 -30.90 -0.79 -17.99
CA PRO A 79 -30.87 0.04 -19.21
C PRO A 79 -29.49 0.11 -19.86
N SER A 80 -28.42 0.17 -19.07
CA SER A 80 -27.03 0.26 -19.51
C SER A 80 -26.40 -1.09 -19.88
N TYR A 81 -27.21 -2.13 -20.15
CA TYR A 81 -26.72 -3.51 -20.34
C TYR A 81 -25.62 -3.65 -21.40
N PHE A 82 -25.74 -2.94 -22.53
CA PHE A 82 -24.78 -3.00 -23.63
C PHE A 82 -23.56 -2.08 -23.45
N SER A 83 -23.45 -1.40 -22.31
CA SER A 83 -22.29 -0.58 -21.97
C SER A 83 -21.10 -1.43 -21.52
N ARG A 84 -19.92 -0.82 -21.45
CA ARG A 84 -18.71 -1.47 -20.95
C ARG A 84 -18.74 -1.73 -19.43
N GLY A 85 -19.51 -0.94 -18.67
CA GLY A 85 -19.57 -0.98 -17.21
C GLY A 85 -21.00 -0.75 -16.72
N PRO A 86 -21.91 -1.73 -16.95
CA PRO A 86 -23.34 -1.54 -16.74
C PRO A 86 -23.70 -1.19 -15.29
N ARG A 87 -22.99 -1.74 -14.30
CA ARG A 87 -23.24 -1.46 -12.88
C ARG A 87 -22.78 -0.05 -12.51
N LEU A 88 -21.59 0.37 -12.96
CA LEU A 88 -21.12 1.73 -12.69
C LEU A 88 -22.02 2.78 -13.35
N ASP A 89 -22.44 2.54 -14.59
CA ASP A 89 -23.32 3.45 -15.33
C ASP A 89 -24.71 3.53 -14.66
N GLN A 90 -25.19 2.43 -14.07
CA GLN A 90 -26.42 2.44 -13.27
C GLN A 90 -26.30 3.33 -12.02
N ILE A 91 -25.17 3.25 -11.29
CA ILE A 91 -24.88 4.14 -10.16
C ILE A 91 -24.84 5.59 -10.64
N HIS A 92 -24.18 5.85 -11.77
CA HIS A 92 -24.09 7.19 -12.35
C HIS A 92 -25.47 7.76 -12.70
N ILE A 93 -26.32 6.99 -13.39
CA ILE A 93 -27.69 7.39 -13.76
C ILE A 93 -28.52 7.65 -12.50
N ARG A 94 -28.40 6.80 -11.47
CA ARG A 94 -29.10 6.99 -10.19
C ARG A 94 -28.70 8.31 -9.54
N LEU A 95 -27.40 8.62 -9.48
CA LEU A 95 -26.90 9.87 -8.92
C LEU A 95 -27.33 11.08 -9.75
N MET A 96 -27.30 10.99 -11.08
CA MET A 96 -27.79 12.06 -11.96
C MET A 96 -29.27 12.36 -11.73
N ARG A 97 -30.11 11.34 -11.53
CA ARG A 97 -31.53 11.53 -11.18
C ARG A 97 -31.71 12.22 -9.83
N LEU A 98 -30.93 11.82 -8.83
CA LEU A 98 -30.92 12.46 -7.51
C LEU A 98 -30.44 13.91 -7.59
N LEU A 99 -29.42 14.18 -8.40
CA LEU A 99 -28.92 15.53 -8.66
C LEU A 99 -30.03 16.41 -9.25
N VAL A 100 -30.75 15.92 -10.26
CA VAL A 100 -31.86 16.68 -10.86
C VAL A 100 -32.98 16.91 -9.84
N LYS A 101 -33.36 15.88 -9.07
CA LYS A 101 -34.44 15.95 -8.07
C LYS A 101 -34.12 16.93 -6.93
N TYR A 102 -32.87 16.97 -6.47
CA TYR A 102 -32.45 17.74 -5.30
C TYR A 102 -31.52 18.92 -5.64
N ASN A 103 -31.52 19.38 -6.90
CA ASN A 103 -30.64 20.47 -7.34
C ASN A 103 -30.89 21.79 -6.59
N ALA A 104 -32.15 22.02 -6.20
CA ALA A 104 -32.60 23.25 -5.53
C ALA A 104 -32.11 23.37 -4.08
N LEU A 105 -31.63 22.28 -3.46
CA LEU A 105 -31.15 22.32 -2.08
C LEU A 105 -29.85 23.13 -1.97
N PRO A 106 -29.69 23.95 -0.91
CA PRO A 106 -28.48 24.71 -0.69
C PRO A 106 -27.30 23.77 -0.40
N VAL A 107 -26.11 24.22 -0.81
CA VAL A 107 -24.84 23.53 -0.56
C VAL A 107 -24.05 24.23 0.54
N CYS A 108 -23.21 23.47 1.25
CA CYS A 108 -22.23 23.99 2.17
C CYS A 108 -21.29 24.97 1.48
N LYS A 109 -20.75 25.91 2.26
CA LYS A 109 -19.70 26.82 1.77
C LYS A 109 -18.39 26.06 1.57
N LEU A 110 -17.50 26.62 0.77
CA LEU A 110 -16.16 26.09 0.57
C LEU A 110 -15.45 25.95 1.92
N GLY A 111 -15.14 24.71 2.32
CA GLY A 111 -14.47 24.39 3.60
C GLY A 111 -15.40 23.83 4.69
N GLU A 112 -16.72 24.04 4.59
CA GLU A 112 -17.74 23.47 5.50
C GLU A 112 -18.30 22.12 4.98
N GLU A 113 -17.67 21.55 3.94
CA GLU A 113 -18.09 20.29 3.33
C GLU A 113 -17.69 19.09 4.20
N PRO A 114 -18.53 18.03 4.27
CA PRO A 114 -18.17 16.82 5.01
C PRO A 114 -16.97 16.13 4.35
N ASP A 115 -15.96 15.76 5.16
CA ASP A 115 -14.82 14.97 4.68
C ASP A 115 -15.25 13.50 4.47
N VAL A 116 -15.35 13.11 3.21
CA VAL A 116 -15.85 11.78 2.80
C VAL A 116 -14.73 11.01 2.09
N ALA A 117 -14.38 9.84 2.64
CA ALA A 117 -13.46 8.90 2.03
C ALA A 117 -14.08 8.18 0.82
N TRP A 118 -13.94 8.77 -0.38
CA TRP A 118 -14.44 8.19 -1.63
C TRP A 118 -13.72 6.92 -2.05
N ALA A 119 -14.43 5.96 -2.66
CA ALA A 119 -13.88 4.70 -3.20
C ALA A 119 -12.73 4.90 -4.20
N LYS A 120 -11.69 4.05 -4.14
CA LYS A 120 -10.57 4.04 -5.10
C LYS A 120 -11.06 3.32 -6.34
N MET A 121 -10.36 3.54 -7.44
CA MET A 121 -10.63 2.79 -8.66
C MET A 121 -10.49 1.28 -8.46
N GLU A 122 -9.48 0.85 -7.71
CA GLU A 122 -9.21 -0.56 -7.41
C GLU A 122 -10.34 -1.15 -6.57
N ASP A 123 -10.77 -0.46 -5.51
CA ASP A 123 -11.90 -0.91 -4.69
C ASP A 123 -13.18 -1.05 -5.51
N MET A 124 -13.48 -0.07 -6.39
CA MET A 124 -14.67 -0.13 -7.25
C MET A 124 -14.59 -1.26 -8.26
N ARG A 125 -13.41 -1.56 -8.81
CA ARG A 125 -13.19 -2.72 -9.67
C ARG A 125 -13.39 -4.03 -8.92
N GLY A 126 -12.89 -4.12 -7.68
CA GLY A 126 -13.09 -5.29 -6.82
C GLY A 126 -14.55 -5.48 -6.42
N ARG A 127 -15.24 -4.41 -6.02
CA ARG A 127 -16.65 -4.43 -5.58
C ARG A 127 -17.62 -4.73 -6.72
N LEU A 128 -17.40 -4.15 -7.91
CA LEU A 128 -18.31 -4.31 -9.06
C LEU A 128 -17.91 -5.46 -10.00
N GLY A 129 -16.66 -5.88 -10.03
CA GLY A 129 -16.14 -6.88 -10.97
C GLY A 129 -16.03 -6.39 -12.43
N GLU A 130 -16.05 -5.07 -12.64
CA GLU A 130 -16.08 -4.46 -13.99
C GLU A 130 -14.76 -3.72 -14.31
N PRO A 131 -14.34 -3.67 -15.58
CA PRO A 131 -13.17 -2.91 -16.00
C PRO A 131 -13.47 -1.41 -16.08
N ILE A 132 -13.30 -0.71 -14.95
CA ILE A 132 -13.60 0.72 -14.82
C ILE A 132 -12.43 1.60 -15.27
N LYS A 133 -12.70 2.60 -16.13
CA LYS A 133 -11.75 3.67 -16.48
C LYS A 133 -11.74 4.77 -15.42
N LYS A 134 -10.56 5.37 -15.18
CA LYS A 134 -10.41 6.50 -14.24
C LYS A 134 -11.31 7.68 -14.58
N SER A 135 -11.45 8.02 -15.86
CA SER A 135 -12.31 9.10 -16.35
C SER A 135 -13.78 8.90 -15.96
N ASN A 136 -14.29 7.67 -16.15
CA ASN A 136 -15.68 7.35 -15.88
C ASN A 136 -15.96 7.45 -14.39
N LEU A 137 -15.11 6.85 -13.56
CA LEU A 137 -15.22 6.94 -12.11
C LEU A 137 -15.08 8.38 -11.60
N ALA A 138 -14.19 9.18 -12.20
CA ALA A 138 -14.07 10.60 -11.86
C ALA A 138 -15.36 11.37 -12.19
N ASN A 139 -16.03 11.07 -13.30
CA ASN A 139 -17.32 11.68 -13.63
C ASN A 139 -18.41 11.30 -12.63
N VAL A 140 -18.46 10.02 -12.20
CA VAL A 140 -19.37 9.59 -11.14
C VAL A 140 -19.08 10.33 -9.83
N GLN A 141 -17.80 10.42 -9.44
CA GLN A 141 -17.38 11.11 -8.22
C GLN A 141 -17.68 12.62 -8.27
N LYS A 142 -17.63 13.29 -9.43
CA LYS A 142 -18.03 14.70 -9.55
C LYS A 142 -19.49 14.90 -9.14
N VAL A 143 -20.39 14.05 -9.63
CA VAL A 143 -21.82 14.11 -9.28
C VAL A 143 -22.04 13.78 -7.81
N ALA A 144 -21.35 12.74 -7.32
CA ALA A 144 -21.43 12.33 -5.92
C ALA A 144 -20.95 13.44 -4.97
N LYS A 145 -19.83 14.12 -5.28
CA LYS A 145 -19.32 15.27 -4.52
C LYS A 145 -20.29 16.45 -4.50
N ARG A 146 -20.93 16.74 -5.64
CA ARG A 146 -21.95 17.79 -5.69
C ARG A 146 -23.17 17.46 -4.82
N LEU A 147 -23.55 16.19 -4.72
CA LEU A 147 -24.63 15.72 -3.84
C LEU A 147 -24.22 15.68 -2.37
N SER A 148 -22.98 15.32 -2.05
CA SER A 148 -22.48 15.31 -0.67
C SER A 148 -22.30 16.71 -0.10
N ALA A 149 -22.15 17.72 -0.97
CA ALA A 149 -22.06 19.12 -0.56
C ALA A 149 -23.39 19.72 -0.11
N ILE A 150 -24.53 19.02 -0.23
CA ILE A 150 -25.81 19.48 0.32
C ILE A 150 -25.69 19.57 1.85
N ILE A 151 -26.28 20.61 2.45
CA ILE A 151 -26.23 20.81 3.89
C ILE A 151 -26.71 19.54 4.63
N PRO A 152 -25.96 19.00 5.61
CA PRO A 152 -26.26 17.70 6.23
C PRO A 152 -27.65 17.59 6.86
N SER A 153 -28.20 18.68 7.38
CA SER A 153 -29.55 18.72 7.98
C SER A 153 -30.67 18.51 6.95
N LEU A 154 -30.42 18.89 5.69
CA LEU A 154 -31.36 18.80 4.58
C LEU A 154 -31.07 17.59 3.67
N LEU A 155 -30.06 16.78 4.00
CA LEU A 155 -29.63 15.67 3.16
C LEU A 155 -30.66 14.53 3.19
N PRO A 156 -31.32 14.21 2.05
CA PRO A 156 -32.32 13.16 2.03
C PRO A 156 -31.69 11.76 2.20
N SER A 157 -32.45 10.85 2.80
CA SER A 157 -32.02 9.46 3.05
C SER A 157 -31.66 8.71 1.76
N GLU A 158 -32.37 9.00 0.65
CA GLU A 158 -32.09 8.46 -0.68
C GLU A 158 -30.67 8.77 -1.16
N VAL A 159 -30.22 10.02 -0.96
CA VAL A 159 -28.87 10.46 -1.34
C VAL A 159 -27.85 9.81 -0.42
N LYS A 160 -28.11 9.75 0.89
CA LYS A 160 -27.22 9.09 1.85
C LYS A 160 -26.96 7.61 1.48
N GLN A 161 -28.01 6.87 1.10
CA GLN A 161 -27.88 5.48 0.63
C GLN A 161 -27.06 5.37 -0.66
N ALA A 162 -27.30 6.25 -1.63
CA ALA A 162 -26.56 6.24 -2.90
C ALA A 162 -25.09 6.63 -2.73
N LEU A 163 -24.78 7.54 -1.79
CA LEU A 163 -23.41 7.92 -1.47
C LEU A 163 -22.66 6.78 -0.77
N LEU A 164 -23.32 6.03 0.11
CA LEU A 164 -22.70 4.90 0.83
C LEU A 164 -22.12 3.83 -0.11
N GLU A 165 -22.75 3.60 -1.27
CA GLU A 165 -22.23 2.69 -2.30
C GLU A 165 -20.86 3.12 -2.85
N LEU A 166 -20.56 4.42 -2.81
CA LEU A 166 -19.33 5.04 -3.29
C LEU A 166 -18.33 5.42 -2.20
N THR A 167 -18.71 5.31 -0.93
CA THR A 167 -17.79 5.53 0.18
C THR A 167 -16.99 4.26 0.49
N ARG A 168 -15.76 4.45 0.95
CA ARG A 168 -14.99 3.38 1.57
C ARG A 168 -15.33 3.30 3.05
N ASN A 169 -15.43 2.07 3.54
CA ASN A 169 -15.33 1.82 4.98
C ASN A 169 -13.83 1.60 5.23
N GLU A 170 -13.09 2.67 5.51
CA GLU A 170 -11.70 2.55 5.92
C GLU A 170 -11.66 2.29 7.43
N ASP A 171 -11.35 1.06 7.83
CA ASP A 171 -10.83 0.81 9.18
C ASP A 171 -9.39 1.31 9.17
N VAL A 172 -9.19 2.59 9.47
CA VAL A 172 -7.84 3.14 9.61
C VAL A 172 -7.20 2.45 10.81
N VAL A 173 -6.31 1.48 10.56
CA VAL A 173 -5.48 0.92 11.61
C VAL A 173 -4.57 2.05 12.11
N GLU A 174 -4.95 2.67 13.22
CA GLU A 174 -4.17 3.74 13.84
C GLU A 174 -2.82 3.18 14.31
N TYR A 175 -1.77 3.35 13.51
CA TYR A 175 -0.42 3.09 13.99
C TYR A 175 0.03 4.23 14.92
N LYS A 176 -0.22 4.05 16.22
CA LYS A 176 0.31 4.94 17.25
C LYS A 176 1.80 4.63 17.43
N ALA A 177 2.66 5.54 16.98
CA ALA A 177 4.09 5.42 17.20
C ALA A 177 4.38 5.38 18.71
N LYS A 178 5.19 4.42 19.17
CA LYS A 178 5.60 4.34 20.57
C LYS A 178 6.37 5.61 20.96
N ILE A 179 5.88 6.31 21.97
CA ILE A 179 6.54 7.48 22.56
C ILE A 179 7.76 6.96 23.33
N GLY A 180 8.89 7.66 23.25
CA GLY A 180 10.07 7.33 24.05
C GLY A 180 9.80 7.67 25.51
N THR A 181 10.02 6.73 26.42
CA THR A 181 9.85 6.93 27.87
C THR A 181 11.22 7.01 28.54
N VAL A 182 11.33 7.84 29.57
CA VAL A 182 12.52 7.94 30.42
C VAL A 182 12.43 6.88 31.53
N ASP A 183 13.53 6.20 31.81
CA ASP A 183 13.60 5.18 32.87
C ASP A 183 13.45 5.81 34.28
N GLN A 184 13.28 4.96 35.30
CA GLN A 184 13.27 5.35 36.72
C GLN A 184 14.51 6.15 37.16
N TYR A 185 15.66 5.89 36.53
CA TYR A 185 16.93 6.57 36.82
C TYR A 185 17.11 7.88 36.03
N GLY A 186 16.08 8.39 35.35
CA GLY A 186 16.17 9.60 34.54
C GLY A 186 16.95 9.43 33.23
N ARG A 187 17.27 8.19 32.83
CA ARG A 187 17.99 7.90 31.57
C ARG A 187 17.01 7.58 30.44
N ALA A 188 17.24 8.14 29.27
CA ALA A 188 16.55 7.78 28.05
C ALA A 188 17.37 6.79 27.23
N ILE A 189 16.73 5.72 26.74
CA ILE A 189 17.38 4.70 25.93
C ILE A 189 17.06 4.92 24.45
N GLY A 190 18.11 5.11 23.65
CA GLY A 190 18.03 5.23 22.20
C GLY A 190 18.75 4.09 21.50
N VAL A 191 18.18 3.60 20.39
CA VAL A 191 18.81 2.55 19.56
C VAL A 191 19.00 3.04 18.13
N GLY A 192 20.25 2.99 17.68
CA GLY A 192 20.68 3.37 16.33
C GLY A 192 21.33 2.21 15.60
N LYS A 193 21.15 2.17 14.27
CA LYS A 193 21.75 1.15 13.41
C LYS A 193 22.27 1.79 12.13
N ARG A 194 23.47 1.39 11.70
CA ARG A 194 24.09 1.86 10.47
C ARG A 194 24.95 0.75 9.86
N LYS A 195 24.67 0.38 8.62
CA LYS A 195 25.28 -0.80 7.97
C LYS A 195 25.13 -2.02 8.90
N GLU A 196 26.24 -2.54 9.42
CA GLU A 196 26.30 -3.68 10.35
C GLU A 196 26.45 -3.24 11.82
N SER A 197 26.66 -1.96 12.07
CA SER A 197 26.84 -1.42 13.42
C SER A 197 25.51 -1.19 14.11
N THR A 198 25.44 -1.57 15.38
CA THR A 198 24.32 -1.33 16.28
C THR A 198 24.81 -0.58 17.52
N ALA A 199 24.12 0.51 17.86
CA ALA A 199 24.44 1.34 19.01
C ALA A 199 23.23 1.43 19.94
N ARG A 200 23.47 1.28 21.24
CA ARG A 200 22.53 1.57 22.32
C ARG A 200 23.12 2.72 23.13
N ALA A 201 22.42 3.85 23.16
CA ALA A 201 22.83 5.02 23.92
C ALA A 201 21.90 5.20 25.11
N PHE A 202 22.50 5.41 26.28
CA PHE A 202 21.85 5.81 27.52
C PHE A 202 22.19 7.27 27.73
N VAL A 203 21.19 8.14 27.62
CA VAL A 203 21.36 9.59 27.75
C VAL A 203 20.72 10.05 29.04
N LEU A 204 21.52 10.70 29.89
CA LEU A 204 21.14 11.21 31.21
C LEU A 204 21.47 12.70 31.26
N GLU A 205 20.72 13.51 32.00
CA GLU A 205 21.09 14.90 32.29
C GLU A 205 22.39 14.94 33.13
N GLY A 206 23.34 15.80 32.75
CA GLY A 206 24.67 15.81 33.34
C GLY A 206 25.60 16.88 32.75
N THR A 207 26.91 16.64 32.86
CA THR A 207 28.01 17.59 32.56
C THR A 207 28.56 17.53 31.14
N GLY A 208 28.04 16.64 30.28
CA GLY A 208 28.51 16.49 28.89
C GLY A 208 29.53 15.37 28.67
N GLU A 209 29.69 14.46 29.62
CA GLU A 209 30.62 13.34 29.50
C GLU A 209 30.11 12.27 28.53
N VAL A 210 30.94 11.91 27.54
CA VAL A 210 30.60 10.89 26.53
C VAL A 210 31.55 9.70 26.63
N LEU A 211 30.99 8.55 26.98
CA LEU A 211 31.70 7.27 27.11
C LEU A 211 31.16 6.25 26.11
N VAL A 212 32.07 5.63 25.34
CA VAL A 212 31.74 4.63 24.32
C VAL A 212 32.46 3.33 24.67
N ASN A 213 31.71 2.27 24.98
CA ASN A 213 32.23 0.98 25.44
C ASN A 213 33.23 1.11 26.61
N GLY A 214 32.95 2.03 27.55
CA GLY A 214 33.82 2.31 28.71
C GLY A 214 35.07 3.14 28.41
N LYS A 215 35.25 3.62 27.17
CA LYS A 215 36.37 4.49 26.78
C LYS A 215 35.90 5.91 26.51
N THR A 216 36.80 6.88 26.61
CA THR A 216 36.51 8.27 26.23
C THR A 216 36.28 8.39 24.72
N LEU A 217 35.56 9.43 24.29
CA LEU A 217 35.28 9.66 22.86
C LEU A 217 36.56 9.74 22.00
N SER A 218 37.64 10.31 22.56
CA SER A 218 38.93 10.45 21.88
C SER A 218 39.62 9.11 21.63
N GLU A 219 39.57 8.21 22.63
CA GLU A 219 40.15 6.87 22.54
C GLU A 219 39.30 5.92 21.69
N ALA A 220 37.97 6.05 21.75
CA ALA A 220 37.06 5.20 21.01
C ALA A 220 37.11 5.46 19.50
N PHE A 221 37.25 6.72 19.10
CA PHE A 221 37.34 7.13 17.70
C PHE A 221 38.63 7.90 17.46
N GLY A 222 39.58 7.33 16.72
CA GLY A 222 40.83 8.02 16.40
C GLY A 222 40.65 9.21 15.44
N ARG A 223 39.62 9.17 14.58
CA ARG A 223 39.36 10.22 13.59
C ARG A 223 38.42 11.29 14.16
N VAL A 224 38.81 12.56 14.06
CA VAL A 224 38.03 13.71 14.55
C VAL A 224 36.62 13.77 13.94
N HIS A 225 36.49 13.56 12.63
CA HIS A 225 35.20 13.50 11.95
C HIS A 225 34.23 12.46 12.55
N ASP A 226 34.74 11.32 13.01
CA ASP A 226 33.91 10.27 13.62
C ASP A 226 33.43 10.70 15.02
N ARG A 227 34.25 11.46 15.75
CA ARG A 227 33.88 12.06 17.04
C ARG A 227 32.77 13.08 16.87
N GLU A 228 32.95 14.02 15.93
CA GLU A 228 31.96 15.05 15.59
C GLU A 228 30.63 14.42 15.18
N SER A 229 30.68 13.40 14.32
CA SER A 229 29.49 12.67 13.87
C SER A 229 28.75 12.01 15.04
N ALA A 230 29.47 11.39 15.99
CA ALA A 230 28.86 10.71 17.13
C ALA A 230 28.09 11.67 18.06
N ILE A 231 28.61 12.88 18.29
CA ILE A 231 27.98 13.90 19.15
C ILE A 231 27.09 14.89 18.40
N TRP A 232 26.99 14.78 17.06
CA TRP A 232 26.30 15.73 16.19
C TRP A 232 24.87 16.07 16.65
N ALA A 233 24.13 15.10 17.20
CA ALA A 233 22.78 15.33 17.72
C ALA A 233 22.75 16.33 18.89
N LEU A 234 23.74 16.28 19.78
CA LEU A 234 23.90 17.20 20.89
C LEU A 234 24.40 18.57 20.41
N THR A 235 25.37 18.58 19.50
CA THR A 235 25.91 19.81 18.90
C THR A 235 24.84 20.59 18.16
N ALA A 236 24.06 19.92 17.29
CA ALA A 236 23.00 20.55 16.49
C ALA A 236 21.85 21.13 17.34
N THR A 237 21.72 20.69 18.59
CA THR A 237 20.70 21.18 19.53
C THR A 237 21.29 22.03 20.65
N ASN A 238 22.58 22.38 20.59
CA ASN A 238 23.32 23.13 21.61
C ASN A 238 23.13 22.55 23.03
N ARG A 239 23.27 21.23 23.14
CA ARG A 239 23.01 20.44 24.35
C ARG A 239 24.19 19.56 24.77
N LEU A 240 25.38 19.85 24.26
CA LEU A 240 26.60 19.11 24.59
C LEU A 240 26.85 19.10 26.09
N ASP A 241 26.76 20.26 26.75
CA ASP A 241 27.12 20.40 28.16
C ASP A 241 26.00 20.00 29.13
N LYS A 242 24.87 19.50 28.63
CA LYS A 242 23.67 19.19 29.43
C LYS A 242 23.42 17.71 29.62
N TYR A 243 24.01 16.87 28.78
CA TYR A 243 23.70 15.44 28.77
C TYR A 243 24.96 14.60 28.80
N ASN A 244 25.01 13.67 29.74
CA ASN A 244 25.97 12.58 29.75
C ASN A 244 25.46 11.45 28.85
N VAL A 245 26.36 10.87 28.05
CA VAL A 245 26.06 9.79 27.12
C VAL A 245 26.93 8.60 27.45
N TRP A 246 26.30 7.51 27.86
CA TRP A 246 26.94 6.20 27.93
C TRP A 246 26.44 5.33 26.78
N ALA A 247 27.37 4.85 25.95
CA ALA A 247 27.05 4.16 24.72
C ALA A 247 27.68 2.78 24.67
N VAL A 248 26.87 1.78 24.29
CA VAL A 248 27.33 0.44 23.95
C VAL A 248 27.18 0.26 22.45
N VAL A 249 28.29 0.01 21.76
CA VAL A 249 28.33 -0.08 20.30
C VAL A 249 29.02 -1.37 19.86
N GLU A 250 28.35 -2.11 18.98
CA GLU A 250 28.75 -3.43 18.50
C GLU A 250 28.68 -3.49 16.97
N GLY A 251 29.52 -4.34 16.36
CA GLY A 251 29.51 -4.61 14.92
C GLY A 251 30.02 -3.50 14.01
N GLY A 252 30.21 -3.83 12.73
CA GLY A 252 30.69 -2.91 11.68
C GLY A 252 32.03 -2.22 11.97
N GLY A 253 32.30 -1.13 11.23
CA GLY A 253 33.55 -0.33 11.32
C GLY A 253 33.38 1.01 12.04
N THR A 254 34.47 1.76 12.23
CA THR A 254 34.51 3.01 13.03
C THR A 254 33.46 4.04 12.62
N THR A 255 33.42 4.40 11.34
CA THR A 255 32.44 5.35 10.77
C THR A 255 31.00 4.88 10.95
N GLY A 256 30.75 3.59 10.73
CA GLY A 256 29.42 2.99 10.92
C GLY A 256 28.98 3.04 12.38
N ARG A 257 29.90 2.80 13.32
CA ARG A 257 29.66 2.90 14.76
C ARG A 257 29.33 4.33 15.20
N ALA A 258 30.09 5.32 14.72
CA ALA A 258 29.84 6.73 15.01
C ALA A 258 28.46 7.20 14.53
N GLU A 259 28.10 6.91 13.29
CA GLU A 259 26.79 7.28 12.72
C GLU A 259 25.62 6.49 13.35
N ALA A 260 25.84 5.23 13.75
CA ALA A 260 24.86 4.48 14.53
C ALA A 260 24.62 5.13 15.89
N LEU A 261 25.70 5.58 16.55
CA LEU A 261 25.63 6.27 17.83
C LEU A 261 24.90 7.61 17.72
N ALA A 262 25.15 8.38 16.66
CA ALA A 262 24.46 9.66 16.40
C ALA A 262 22.93 9.49 16.38
N LEU A 263 22.44 8.46 15.69
CA LEU A 263 21.01 8.13 15.62
C LEU A 263 20.46 7.66 16.99
N ALA A 264 21.26 6.91 17.75
CA ALA A 264 20.88 6.45 19.08
C ALA A 264 20.70 7.64 20.04
N VAL A 265 21.68 8.54 20.09
CA VAL A 265 21.64 9.77 20.89
C VAL A 265 20.46 10.66 20.49
N ALA A 266 20.24 10.86 19.19
CA ALA A 266 19.11 11.65 18.70
C ALA A 266 17.75 11.09 19.15
N LYS A 267 17.56 9.76 19.16
CA LYS A 267 16.31 9.14 19.65
C LYS A 267 16.13 9.30 21.15
N ALA A 268 17.21 9.16 21.92
CA ALA A 268 17.16 9.35 23.36
C ALA A 268 16.87 10.82 23.72
N LEU A 269 17.45 11.78 23.01
CA LEU A 269 17.13 13.21 23.17
C LEU A 269 15.66 13.53 22.88
N VAL A 270 15.06 12.89 21.87
CA VAL A 270 13.63 13.08 21.58
C VAL A 270 12.73 12.51 22.67
N ALA A 271 13.19 11.52 23.45
CA ALA A 271 12.44 11.00 24.59
C ALA A 271 12.47 11.97 25.79
N HIS A 272 13.58 12.68 25.99
CA HIS A 272 13.68 13.76 26.99
C HIS A 272 12.89 15.00 26.56
N GLU A 273 13.14 15.48 25.34
CA GLU A 273 12.55 16.70 24.81
C GLU A 273 11.90 16.45 23.43
N PRO A 274 10.59 16.13 23.38
CA PRO A 274 9.92 15.81 22.12
C PRO A 274 9.86 16.99 21.13
N ALA A 275 9.95 18.22 21.63
CA ALA A 275 9.96 19.44 20.82
C ALA A 275 11.18 19.52 19.87
N LEU A 276 12.33 18.94 20.26
CA LEU A 276 13.56 18.96 19.47
C LEU A 276 13.51 18.08 18.23
N LYS A 277 12.50 17.21 18.12
CA LYS A 277 12.35 16.29 16.99
C LYS A 277 12.38 17.01 15.64
N SER A 278 11.77 18.19 15.55
CA SER A 278 11.74 18.97 14.29
C SER A 278 13.14 19.51 13.92
N ALA A 279 13.91 19.99 14.89
CA ALA A 279 15.26 20.50 14.71
C ALA A 279 16.25 19.37 14.36
N LEU A 280 16.20 18.27 15.11
CA LEU A 280 17.01 17.08 14.85
C LEU A 280 16.69 16.43 13.50
N ARG A 281 15.45 16.53 13.02
CA ARG A 281 15.07 16.06 11.68
C ARG A 281 15.68 16.94 10.58
N ARG A 282 15.70 18.26 10.77
CA ARG A 282 16.38 19.21 9.87
C ARG A 282 17.89 19.00 9.86
N ALA A 283 18.49 18.71 11.02
CA ALA A 283 19.92 18.38 11.15
C ALA A 283 20.30 16.99 10.61
N GLY A 284 19.34 16.16 10.21
CA GLY A 284 19.59 14.84 9.62
C GLY A 284 19.84 13.70 10.62
N CYS A 285 19.68 13.90 11.92
CA CYS A 285 20.06 12.92 12.95
C CYS A 285 19.01 11.83 13.22
N ILE A 286 17.74 12.07 12.89
CA ILE A 286 16.62 11.14 13.19
C ILE A 286 16.42 10.09 12.08
N SER A 287 16.80 10.42 10.85
CA SER A 287 16.61 9.53 9.71
C SER A 287 17.58 8.37 9.78
N ARG A 288 17.08 7.14 9.79
CA ARG A 288 17.94 5.95 9.69
C ARG A 288 18.49 5.84 8.28
N ASP A 289 19.82 5.93 8.13
CA ASP A 289 20.44 5.70 6.83
C ASP A 289 20.35 4.21 6.44
N TYR A 290 19.63 3.97 5.34
CA TYR A 290 19.31 2.64 4.81
C TYR A 290 20.40 2.07 3.89
N ARG A 291 21.42 2.86 3.53
CA ARG A 291 22.50 2.41 2.64
C ARG A 291 23.24 1.24 3.29
N THR A 292 23.29 0.14 2.56
CA THR A 292 23.88 -1.13 2.99
C THR A 292 24.74 -1.68 1.85
N VAL A 293 25.73 -2.52 2.17
CA VAL A 293 26.58 -3.16 1.15
C VAL A 293 25.72 -4.07 0.28
N GLU A 294 25.76 -3.84 -1.03
CA GLU A 294 25.08 -4.71 -1.99
C GLU A 294 25.80 -6.06 -2.11
N ARG A 295 25.04 -7.16 -2.20
CA ARG A 295 25.61 -8.49 -2.46
C ARG A 295 26.29 -8.58 -3.83
N LYS A 296 27.27 -9.50 -3.96
CA LYS A 296 27.83 -9.90 -5.25
C LYS A 296 26.75 -10.56 -6.13
N LYS A 297 26.75 -10.24 -7.43
CA LYS A 297 25.88 -10.85 -8.44
C LYS A 297 26.70 -11.80 -9.32
N HIS A 298 26.10 -12.90 -9.77
CA HIS A 298 26.77 -13.83 -10.69
C HIS A 298 27.15 -13.11 -12.01
N GLY A 299 28.25 -13.53 -12.63
CA GLY A 299 28.79 -12.87 -13.83
C GLY A 299 29.40 -11.48 -13.59
N ARG A 300 29.47 -11.01 -12.33
CA ARG A 300 30.11 -9.74 -11.97
C ARG A 300 31.25 -9.96 -10.97
N VAL A 301 32.29 -9.12 -11.07
CA VAL A 301 33.46 -9.17 -10.17
C VAL A 301 33.08 -8.67 -8.77
N LYS A 302 32.30 -7.59 -8.67
CA LYS A 302 31.72 -7.07 -7.42
C LYS A 302 30.20 -6.91 -7.59
N ALA A 303 29.52 -6.16 -6.71
CA ALA A 303 28.08 -5.89 -6.84
C ALA A 303 27.70 -5.31 -8.22
N ARG A 304 28.48 -4.34 -8.71
CA ARG A 304 28.24 -3.66 -10.00
C ARG A 304 29.37 -3.81 -11.02
N LYS A 305 30.63 -3.96 -10.57
CA LYS A 305 31.80 -4.10 -11.46
C LYS A 305 31.66 -5.34 -12.34
N MET A 306 31.50 -5.14 -13.64
CA MET A 306 31.57 -6.21 -14.64
C MET A 306 33.04 -6.54 -14.96
N PRO A 307 33.33 -7.79 -15.39
CA PRO A 307 34.61 -8.07 -16.04
C PRO A 307 34.77 -7.23 -17.32
N ALA A 308 36.00 -7.13 -17.82
CA ALA A 308 36.26 -6.43 -19.08
C ALA A 308 35.46 -7.09 -20.22
N TRP A 309 34.75 -6.29 -21.01
CA TRP A 309 33.98 -6.76 -22.16
C TRP A 309 34.81 -6.58 -23.43
N VAL A 310 34.99 -7.66 -24.19
CA VAL A 310 35.75 -7.65 -25.45
C VAL A 310 34.77 -7.62 -26.62
N LYS A 311 34.74 -6.51 -27.37
CA LYS A 311 34.03 -6.38 -28.64
C LYS A 311 34.94 -6.92 -29.74
N ARG A 312 34.54 -7.98 -30.43
CA ARG A 312 35.18 -8.45 -31.66
C ARG A 312 34.36 -8.02 -32.86
#